data_AF-A0A4Q3W8Z4-F1
#
_entry.id   AF-A0A4Q3W8Z4-F1
#
_cell.length_a   1.000
_cell.length_b   1.000
_cell.length_c   1.000
_cell.angle_alpha   90.00
_cell.angle_beta   90.00
_cell.angle_gamma   90.00
#
_symmetry.space_group_name_H-M   'P 1'
#
loop_
_entity.id
_entity.type
_entity.pdbx_description
1 polymer ?
#
loop_
_entity_poly.entity_id
_entity_poly.type
_entity_poly.pdbx_seq_one_letter_code
_entity_poly.pdbx_strand_id
1 'polypeptide(L)'
;IVGIVGGIFLIALGVFYLFFKKFHSKEEMDAGVSIGKATHVRLFVTGFLINTLNPGVIALWFAAATKSITNTFNEKIVIFSLCLLLNMMADVLKINLAGKLRRKLTNRNIVILNKISGSLFLIFGLALIIGVVLTW
;
A
#
# COMPACT_ATOMS: atom_id res chain seq x y z
N ILE A 1 -10.37 2.94 22.55
CA ILE A 1 -11.45 2.84 21.54
C ILE A 1 -10.89 2.65 20.12
N VAL A 2 -10.16 3.62 19.55
CA VAL A 2 -9.62 3.54 18.17
C VAL A 2 -8.80 2.27 17.92
N GLY A 3 -7.93 1.88 18.86
CA GLY A 3 -7.14 0.66 18.73
C GLY A 3 -7.98 -0.63 18.74
N ILE A 4 -9.00 -0.72 19.60
CA ILE A 4 -9.91 -1.88 19.65
C ILE A 4 -10.67 -2.02 18.32
N VAL A 5 -11.20 -0.91 17.79
CA VAL A 5 -11.91 -0.89 16.50
C VAL A 5 -10.98 -1.31 15.36
N GLY A 6 -9.75 -0.76 15.32
CA GLY A 6 -8.75 -1.15 14.33
C GLY A 6 -8.35 -2.63 14.44
N GLY A 7 -8.21 -3.14 15.66
CA GLY A 7 -7.89 -4.55 15.93
C GLY A 7 -9.00 -5.50 15.45
N ILE A 8 -10.26 -5.21 15.77
CA ILE A 8 -11.41 -5.98 15.29
C ILE A 8 -11.47 -5.96 13.76
N PHE A 9 -11.26 -4.80 13.14
CA PHE A 9 -11.22 -4.67 11.69
C PHE A 9 -10.12 -5.52 11.05
N LEU A 10 -8.90 -5.50 11.61
CA LEU A 10 -7.78 -6.34 11.16
C LEU A 10 -8.09 -7.83 11.29
N ILE A 11 -8.69 -8.25 12.40
CA ILE A 11 -9.08 -9.66 12.60
C ILE A 11 -10.12 -10.08 11.56
N ALA A 12 -11.15 -9.25 11.32
CA ALA A 12 -12.17 -9.52 10.31
C ALA A 12 -11.56 -9.64 8.90
N LEU A 13 -10.62 -8.75 8.53
CA LEU A 13 -9.87 -8.85 7.28
C LEU A 13 -9.03 -10.13 7.21
N GLY A 14 -8.38 -10.52 8.31
CA GLY A 14 -7.59 -11.75 8.39
C GLY A 14 -8.43 -12.99 8.11
N VAL A 15 -9.60 -13.10 8.76
CA VAL A 15 -10.57 -14.19 8.52
C VAL A 15 -11.06 -14.16 7.06
N PHE A 16 -11.42 -12.98 6.55
CA PHE A 16 -11.86 -12.84 5.16
C PHE A 16 -10.79 -13.33 4.16
N TYR A 17 -9.53 -12.95 4.36
CA TYR A 17 -8.43 -13.35 3.48
C TYR A 17 -8.09 -14.85 3.55
N LEU A 18 -8.29 -15.48 4.72
CA LEU A 18 -8.03 -16.90 4.90
C LEU A 18 -9.14 -17.80 4.34
N PHE A 19 -10.40 -17.40 4.51
CA PHE A 19 -11.53 -18.30 4.27
C PHE A 19 -12.43 -17.90 3.09
N PHE A 20 -12.55 -16.61 2.77
CA PHE A 20 -13.59 -16.12 1.85
C PHE A 20 -13.06 -15.58 0.52
N LYS A 21 -11.77 -15.21 0.45
CA LYS A 21 -11.20 -14.63 -0.77
C LYS A 21 -11.06 -15.68 -1.89
N LYS A 22 -12.07 -15.76 -2.76
CA LYS A 22 -12.06 -16.57 -3.98
C LYS A 22 -11.04 -16.02 -5.00
N PHE A 23 -10.40 -16.94 -5.73
CA PHE A 23 -9.29 -16.66 -6.62
C PHE A 23 -9.79 -16.21 -8.00
N HIS A 24 -9.15 -15.20 -8.56
CA HIS A 24 -9.21 -14.94 -10.00
C HIS A 24 -7.98 -15.59 -10.66
N SER A 25 -8.19 -16.30 -11.77
CA SER A 25 -7.09 -16.82 -12.59
C SER A 25 -6.24 -15.65 -13.10
N LYS A 26 -4.95 -15.89 -13.34
CA LYS A 26 -4.08 -14.93 -14.02
C LYS A 26 -4.66 -14.48 -15.37
N GLU A 27 -5.40 -15.38 -16.04
CA GLU A 27 -6.11 -15.11 -17.29
C GLU A 27 -7.28 -14.13 -17.10
N GLU A 28 -8.02 -14.21 -16.00
CA GLU A 28 -9.10 -13.26 -15.67
C GLU A 28 -8.55 -11.88 -15.31
N MET A 29 -7.39 -11.83 -14.63
CA MET A 29 -6.70 -10.57 -14.33
C MET A 29 -6.20 -9.87 -15.59
N ASP A 30 -5.68 -10.64 -16.56
CA ASP A 30 -5.16 -10.09 -17.82
C ASP A 30 -6.29 -9.73 -18.81
N ALA A 31 -7.42 -10.45 -18.78
CA ALA A 31 -8.60 -10.14 -19.60
C ALA A 31 -9.33 -8.85 -19.19
N GLY A 32 -9.17 -8.40 -17.93
CA GLY A 32 -9.82 -7.21 -17.40
C GLY A 32 -9.25 -5.86 -17.91
N VAL A 33 -8.13 -5.86 -18.63
CA VAL A 33 -7.46 -4.64 -19.10
C VAL A 33 -7.51 -4.56 -20.64
N SER A 34 -8.67 -4.23 -21.20
CA SER A 34 -8.74 -3.85 -22.62
C SER A 34 -8.26 -2.39 -22.79
N ILE A 35 -7.08 -2.22 -23.39
CA ILE A 35 -6.50 -0.90 -23.63
C ILE A 35 -7.17 -0.27 -24.87
N GLY A 36 -8.28 0.44 -24.67
CA GLY A 36 -8.89 1.30 -25.70
C GLY A 36 -8.17 2.66 -25.87
N LYS A 37 -8.57 3.45 -26.88
CA LYS A 37 -7.93 4.75 -27.20
C LYS A 37 -8.20 5.88 -26.17
N ALA A 38 -9.31 5.83 -25.43
CA ALA A 38 -9.60 6.74 -24.32
C ALA A 38 -8.82 6.41 -23.03
N THR A 39 -7.96 5.40 -23.07
CA THR A 39 -7.31 4.82 -21.88
C THR A 39 -6.10 5.62 -21.41
N HIS A 40 -5.44 6.43 -22.23
CA HIS A 40 -4.21 7.13 -21.80
C HIS A 40 -4.44 8.20 -20.71
N VAL A 41 -5.42 9.08 -20.90
CA VAL A 41 -5.77 10.09 -19.88
C VAL A 41 -6.31 9.40 -18.63
N ARG A 42 -7.17 8.39 -18.79
CA ARG A 42 -7.70 7.61 -17.67
C ARG A 42 -6.59 6.90 -16.89
N LEU A 43 -5.62 6.32 -17.58
CA LEU A 43 -4.49 5.63 -16.98
C LEU A 43 -3.57 6.62 -16.26
N PHE A 44 -3.33 7.79 -16.85
CA PHE A 44 -2.58 8.87 -16.22
C PHE A 44 -3.26 9.36 -14.95
N VAL A 45 -4.55 9.70 -15.00
CA VAL A 45 -5.31 10.19 -13.83
C VAL A 45 -5.38 9.11 -12.75
N THR A 46 -5.65 7.86 -13.11
CA THR A 46 -5.70 6.75 -12.15
C THR A 46 -4.32 6.50 -11.52
N GLY A 47 -3.25 6.57 -12.32
CA GLY A 47 -1.87 6.45 -11.86
C GLY A 47 -1.40 7.61 -10.99
N PHE A 48 -1.85 8.83 -11.29
CA PHE A 48 -1.59 10.01 -10.47
C PHE A 48 -2.32 9.90 -9.13
N LEU A 49 -3.63 9.63 -9.16
CA LEU A 49 -4.47 9.54 -7.96
C LEU A 49 -4.01 8.41 -7.03
N ILE A 50 -3.64 7.24 -7.53
CA ILE A 50 -3.15 6.15 -6.67
C ILE A 50 -1.82 6.47 -5.99
N ASN A 51 -1.00 7.35 -6.59
CA ASN A 51 0.21 7.85 -5.95
C ASN A 51 -0.10 8.93 -4.90
N THR A 52 -0.90 9.94 -5.26
CA THR A 52 -1.25 11.06 -4.37
C THR A 52 -2.07 10.63 -3.17
N LEU A 53 -3.01 9.69 -3.35
CA LEU A 53 -3.84 9.17 -2.26
C LEU A 53 -3.17 8.07 -1.45
N ASN A 54 -1.91 7.72 -1.76
CA ASN A 54 -1.16 6.73 -0.99
C ASN A 54 -0.84 7.30 0.41
N PRO A 55 -1.28 6.66 1.51
CA PRO A 55 -1.03 7.15 2.86
C PRO A 55 0.46 7.37 3.17
N GLY A 56 1.36 6.56 2.60
CA GLY A 56 2.79 6.71 2.79
C GLY A 56 3.37 7.96 2.11
N VAL A 57 2.86 8.31 0.93
CA VAL A 57 3.25 9.55 0.22
C VAL A 57 2.72 10.77 0.95
N ILE A 58 1.47 10.71 1.42
CA ILE A 58 0.88 11.77 2.25
C ILE A 58 1.72 11.99 3.52
N ALA A 59 2.08 10.91 4.24
CA ALA A 59 2.93 11.00 5.42
C ALA A 59 4.31 11.62 5.12
N LEU A 60 4.92 11.27 3.98
CA LEU A 60 6.19 11.85 3.52
C LEU A 60 6.06 13.37 3.29
N TRP A 61 4.99 13.83 2.66
CA TRP A 61 4.73 15.27 2.46
C TRP A 61 4.54 16.01 3.79
N PHE A 62 3.77 15.45 4.71
CA PHE A 62 3.61 16.02 6.05
C PHE A 62 4.93 16.07 6.83
N ALA A 63 5.75 15.01 6.74
CA ALA A 63 7.06 14.98 7.37
C ALA A 63 7.99 16.06 6.80
N ALA A 64 8.06 16.18 5.47
CA ALA A 64 8.87 17.20 4.81
C ALA A 64 8.38 18.62 5.14
N ALA A 65 7.07 18.86 5.11
CA ALA A 65 6.47 20.14 5.47
C ALA A 65 6.79 20.52 6.92
N THR A 66 6.58 19.60 7.86
CA THR A 66 6.83 19.82 9.30
C THR A 66 8.31 20.11 9.57
N LYS A 67 9.23 19.36 8.94
CA LYS A 67 10.67 19.57 9.09
C LYS A 67 11.16 20.89 8.50
N SER A 68 10.40 21.46 7.56
CA SER A 68 10.77 22.65 6.79
C SER A 68 10.33 23.97 7.45
N ILE A 69 9.43 23.94 8.45
CA ILE A 69 8.79 25.15 9.02
C ILE A 69 9.79 26.22 9.45
N THR A 70 10.85 25.83 10.17
CA THR A 70 11.84 26.74 10.77
C THR A 70 13.06 27.01 9.88
N ASN A 71 13.12 26.43 8.68
CA ASN A 71 14.34 26.43 7.87
C ASN A 71 14.39 27.59 6.88
N THR A 72 15.61 27.95 6.49
CA THR A 72 15.89 28.95 5.45
C THR A 72 15.47 28.46 4.06
N PHE A 73 15.20 29.36 3.12
CA PHE A 73 14.71 29.01 1.78
C PHE A 73 15.58 27.93 1.07
N ASN A 74 16.90 28.02 1.21
CA ASN A 74 17.84 27.05 0.63
C ASN A 74 17.68 25.66 1.26
N GLU A 75 17.55 25.57 2.58
CA GLU A 75 17.33 24.30 3.29
C GLU A 75 15.96 23.70 2.93
N LYS A 76 14.93 24.53 2.75
CA LYS A 76 13.62 24.08 2.28
C LYS A 76 13.73 23.43 0.90
N ILE A 77 14.44 24.06 -0.04
CA ILE A 77 14.69 23.50 -1.37
C ILE A 77 15.38 22.14 -1.26
N VAL A 78 16.43 22.03 -0.45
CA VAL A 78 17.17 20.76 -0.27
C VAL A 78 16.26 19.66 0.29
N ILE A 79 15.48 19.95 1.34
CA ILE A 79 14.57 18.97 1.96
C ILE A 79 13.52 18.50 0.97
N PHE A 80 12.87 19.41 0.25
CA PHE A 80 11.86 19.06 -0.74
C PHE A 80 12.45 18.32 -1.94
N SER A 81 13.66 18.67 -2.38
CA SER A 81 14.34 17.99 -3.48
C SER A 81 14.71 16.56 -3.10
N LEU A 82 15.22 16.34 -1.89
CA LEU A 82 15.51 15.00 -1.37
C LEU A 82 14.24 14.18 -1.20
N CYS A 83 13.18 14.79 -0.66
CA CYS A 83 11.87 14.16 -0.51
C CYS A 83 11.31 13.70 -1.87
N LEU A 84 11.35 14.56 -2.88
CA LEU A 84 10.95 14.25 -4.26
C LEU A 84 11.78 13.11 -4.85
N LEU A 85 13.11 13.16 -4.68
CA LEU A 85 14.02 12.14 -5.19
C LEU A 85 13.70 10.77 -4.56
N LEU A 86 13.56 10.71 -3.23
CA LEU A 86 13.23 9.48 -2.53
C LEU A 86 11.86 8.94 -2.94
N ASN A 87 10.86 9.81 -3.13
CA ASN A 87 9.55 9.40 -3.60
C ASN A 87 9.62 8.78 -5.00
N MET A 88 10.30 9.46 -5.93
CA MET A 88 10.47 8.98 -7.30
C MET A 88 11.26 7.66 -7.37
N MET A 89 12.33 7.52 -6.57
CA MET A 89 13.09 6.29 -6.45
C MET A 89 12.23 5.14 -5.91
N ALA A 90 11.43 5.40 -4.87
CA ALA A 90 10.53 4.40 -4.30
C ALA A 90 9.49 3.94 -5.34
N ASP A 91 8.95 4.85 -6.15
CA ASP A 91 7.98 4.50 -7.18
C ASP A 91 8.59 3.69 -8.34
N VAL A 92 9.78 4.05 -8.80
CA VAL A 92 10.53 3.24 -9.78
C VAL A 92 10.84 1.85 -9.22
N LEU A 93 11.23 1.76 -7.94
CA LEU A 93 11.48 0.49 -7.28
C LEU A 93 10.20 -0.35 -7.18
N LYS A 94 9.06 0.24 -6.80
CA LYS A 94 7.75 -0.42 -6.74
C LYS A 94 7.36 -0.99 -8.10
N ILE A 95 7.53 -0.25 -9.19
CA ILE A 95 7.22 -0.71 -10.55
C ILE A 95 8.08 -1.91 -10.93
N ASN A 96 9.40 -1.83 -10.70
CA ASN A 96 10.32 -2.93 -10.98
C ASN A 96 9.99 -4.19 -10.16
N LEU A 97 9.68 -4.01 -8.87
CA LEU A 97 9.26 -5.10 -7.99
C LEU A 97 7.93 -5.71 -8.42
N ALA A 98 6.95 -4.89 -8.81
CA ALA A 98 5.66 -5.36 -9.30
C ALA A 98 5.82 -6.21 -10.57
N GLY A 99 6.70 -5.80 -11.50
CA GLY A 99 7.02 -6.60 -12.69
C GLY A 99 7.62 -7.97 -12.34
N LYS A 100 8.58 -8.02 -11.41
CA LYS A 100 9.17 -9.28 -10.93
C LYS A 100 8.17 -10.14 -10.16
N LEU A 101 7.33 -9.53 -9.32
CA LEU A 101 6.33 -10.22 -8.51
C LEU A 101 5.22 -10.81 -9.39
N ARG A 102 4.79 -10.11 -10.45
CA ARG A 102 3.81 -10.60 -11.42
C ARG A 102 4.25 -11.90 -12.10
N ARG A 103 5.56 -12.09 -12.34
CA ARG A 103 6.08 -13.35 -12.87
C ARG A 103 6.01 -14.50 -11.86
N LYS A 104 6.10 -14.20 -10.56
CA LYS A 104 6.00 -15.18 -9.46
C LYS A 104 4.56 -15.43 -9.00
N LEU A 105 3.59 -14.60 -9.38
CA LEU A 105 2.17 -14.77 -9.08
C LEU A 105 1.56 -15.88 -9.98
N THR A 106 1.74 -17.12 -9.57
CA THR A 106 1.04 -18.30 -10.09
C THR A 106 -0.13 -18.65 -9.16
N ASN A 107 -1.10 -19.46 -9.62
CA ASN A 107 -2.28 -19.83 -8.82
C ASN A 107 -1.89 -20.38 -7.44
N ARG A 108 -0.87 -21.24 -7.36
CA ARG A 108 -0.36 -21.76 -6.08
C ARG A 108 0.25 -20.68 -5.19
N ASN A 109 1.03 -19.77 -5.76
CA ASN A 109 1.69 -18.71 -5.00
C ASN A 109 0.71 -17.65 -4.49
N ILE A 110 -0.38 -17.38 -5.23
CA ILE A 110 -1.47 -16.50 -4.79
C ILE A 110 -2.17 -17.05 -3.54
N VAL A 111 -2.41 -18.37 -3.48
CA VAL A 111 -3.00 -19.04 -2.30
C VAL A 111 -2.08 -18.87 -1.09
N ILE A 112 -0.78 -19.13 -1.26
CA ILE A 112 0.22 -18.97 -0.19
C ILE A 112 0.27 -17.51 0.28
N LEU A 113 0.29 -16.55 -0.66
CA LEU A 113 0.34 -15.12 -0.34
C LEU A 113 -0.90 -14.68 0.46
N ASN A 114 -2.11 -15.07 0.04
CA ASN A 114 -3.33 -14.75 0.78
C ASN A 114 -3.32 -15.39 2.18
N LYS A 115 -2.82 -16.62 2.32
CA LYS A 115 -2.68 -17.27 3.63
C LYS A 115 -1.71 -16.52 4.54
N ILE A 116 -0.56 -16.11 4.01
CA ILE A 116 0.42 -15.30 4.75
C ILE A 116 -0.20 -13.96 5.14
N SER A 117 -0.81 -13.22 4.21
CA SER A 117 -1.45 -11.92 4.48
C SER A 117 -2.57 -12.03 5.51
N GLY A 118 -3.43 -13.05 5.38
CA GLY A 118 -4.51 -13.29 6.33
C GLY A 118 -4.01 -13.61 7.74
N SER A 119 -2.99 -14.48 7.85
CA SER A 119 -2.32 -14.76 9.14
C SER A 119 -1.67 -13.51 9.72
N LEU A 120 -1.03 -12.68 8.89
CA LEU A 120 -0.39 -11.44 9.33
C LEU A 120 -1.42 -10.45 9.90
N PHE A 121 -2.57 -10.29 9.24
CA PHE A 121 -3.66 -9.45 9.74
C PHE A 121 -4.22 -9.96 11.06
N LEU A 122 -4.38 -11.28 11.24
CA LEU A 122 -4.79 -11.87 12.51
C LEU A 122 -3.78 -11.58 13.63
N ILE A 123 -2.49 -11.82 13.36
CA ILE A 123 -1.41 -11.59 14.35
C ILE A 123 -1.37 -10.12 14.76
N PHE A 124 -1.38 -9.19 13.81
CA PHE A 124 -1.37 -7.77 14.12
C PHE A 124 -2.66 -7.31 14.81
N GLY A 125 -3.82 -7.81 14.40
CA GLY A 125 -5.09 -7.51 15.06
C GLY A 125 -5.10 -7.95 16.53
N LEU A 126 -4.64 -9.17 16.82
CA LEU A 126 -4.51 -9.69 18.18
C LEU A 126 -3.48 -8.89 18.99
N ALA A 127 -2.29 -8.65 18.43
CA ALA A 127 -1.24 -7.87 19.08
C ALA A 127 -1.72 -6.45 19.43
N LEU A 128 -2.50 -5.82 18.55
CA LEU A 128 -3.06 -4.49 18.77
C LEU A 128 -4.09 -4.50 19.90
N ILE A 129 -5.02 -5.47 19.92
CA ILE A 129 -6.01 -5.59 21.00
C ILE A 129 -5.33 -5.87 22.35
N ILE A 130 -4.41 -6.83 22.39
CA ILE A 130 -3.66 -7.17 23.61
C ILE A 130 -2.84 -5.98 24.08
N GLY A 131 -2.13 -5.31 23.16
CA GLY A 131 -1.36 -4.11 23.48
C GLY A 131 -2.23 -3.00 24.06
N VAL A 132 -3.42 -2.76 23.51
CA VAL A 132 -4.35 -1.77 24.06
C VAL A 132 -4.86 -2.23 25.43
N VAL A 133 -5.29 -3.48 25.60
CA VAL A 133 -5.82 -3.96 26.89
C VAL A 133 -4.76 -3.97 28.00
N LEU A 134 -3.50 -4.24 27.69
CA LEU A 134 -2.39 -4.23 28.65
C LEU A 134 -1.88 -2.82 29.01
N THR A 135 -2.07 -1.85 28.10
CA THR A 135 -1.63 -0.46 28.30
C THR A 135 -2.71 0.38 29.02
N TRP A 136 -3.94 -0.14 29.09
CA TRP A 136 -5.05 0.39 29.90
C TRP A 136 -5.04 -0.26 31.29
#